data_AF-A0A8X8IEN8-F1
#
_entry.id   AF-A0A8X8IEN8-F1
#
_cell.length_a   1.000
_cell.length_b   1.000
_cell.length_c   1.000
_cell.angle_alpha   90.00
_cell.angle_beta   90.00
_cell.angle_gamma   90.00
#
_symmetry.space_group_name_H-M   'P 1'
#
loop_
_entity.id
_entity.type
_entity.pdbx_description
1 polymer ?
#
loop_
_entity_poly.entity_id
_entity_poly.type
_entity_poly.pdbx_seq_one_letter_code
_entity_poly.pdbx_strand_id
1 'polypeptide(L)'
;MKSNFPTQACYSQPFRLGEEELQNPDRVIACFFNAYPLSIAKQQLCNCVEVALSTDNPFYTDADDRADLLRFYHFLEELLEAAYAMKQYVH
;
A
#
# COMPACT_ATOMS: atom_id res chain seq x y z
N MET A 1 -1.79 25.73 9.39
CA MET A 1 -1.04 24.71 10.14
C MET A 1 -0.09 24.04 9.15
N LYS A 2 1.23 24.29 9.24
CA LYS A 2 2.19 23.62 8.35
C LYS A 2 2.39 22.21 8.90
N SER A 3 1.86 21.22 8.19
CA SER A 3 2.05 19.81 8.51
C SER A 3 3.53 19.47 8.45
N ASN A 4 4.11 19.03 9.57
CA ASN A 4 5.43 18.42 9.64
C ASN A 4 5.37 17.05 8.98
N PHE A 5 5.27 17.01 7.65
CA PHE A 5 5.58 15.78 6.91
C PHE A 5 7.10 15.70 6.79
N PRO A 6 7.70 14.50 6.91
CA PRO A 6 9.10 14.31 6.59
C PRO A 6 9.37 14.88 5.19
N THR A 7 10.47 15.61 5.04
CA THR A 7 10.89 16.20 3.77
C THR A 7 10.88 15.14 2.66
N GLN A 8 10.43 15.54 1.47
CA GLN A 8 10.18 14.72 0.28
C GLN A 8 11.28 13.70 -0.08
N ALA A 9 12.53 13.93 0.36
CA ALA A 9 13.65 13.00 0.25
C ALA A 9 13.44 11.65 0.97
N CYS A 10 12.60 11.60 2.00
CA CYS A 10 12.31 10.36 2.76
C CYS A 10 11.44 9.36 1.97
N TYR A 11 10.74 9.82 0.93
CA TYR A 11 9.82 8.97 0.16
C TYR A 11 10.46 8.33 -1.09
N SER A 12 11.67 8.74 -1.49
CA SER A 12 12.34 8.21 -2.67
C SER A 12 13.10 6.89 -2.42
N GLN A 13 13.20 6.44 -1.17
CA GLN A 13 13.91 5.21 -0.79
C GLN A 13 13.14 4.45 0.30
N PRO A 14 13.33 3.12 0.42
CA PRO A 14 12.76 2.37 1.53
C PRO A 14 13.21 2.94 2.88
N PHE A 15 12.26 3.42 3.67
CA PHE A 15 12.53 3.98 5.00
C PHE A 15 12.28 2.99 6.13
N ARG A 16 11.32 2.07 5.95
CA ARG A 16 10.89 1.13 7.00
C ARG A 16 11.67 -0.17 7.03
N LEU A 17 12.37 -0.50 5.93
CA LEU A 17 13.11 -1.75 5.81
C LEU A 17 14.55 -1.54 6.26
N GLY A 18 15.03 -2.38 7.18
CA GLY A 18 16.44 -2.46 7.56
C GLY A 18 17.28 -3.19 6.51
N GLU A 19 18.60 -3.23 6.72
CA GLU A 19 19.54 -3.87 5.78
C GLU A 19 19.18 -5.34 5.50
N GLU A 20 18.80 -6.11 6.52
CA GLU A 20 18.43 -7.52 6.34
C GLU A 20 17.20 -7.70 5.44
N GLU A 21 16.18 -6.86 5.65
CA GLU A 21 14.93 -6.89 4.90
C GLU A 21 15.13 -6.42 3.45
N LEU A 22 16.03 -5.47 3.23
CA LEU A 22 16.45 -5.04 1.90
C LEU A 22 17.19 -6.14 1.14
N GLN A 23 17.97 -6.97 1.83
CA GLN A 23 18.65 -8.14 1.22
C GLN A 23 17.70 -9.33 1.03
N ASN A 24 16.61 -9.40 1.79
CA ASN A 24 15.65 -10.52 1.77
C ASN A 24 14.19 -10.03 1.68
N PRO A 25 13.80 -9.30 0.61
CA PRO A 25 12.47 -8.70 0.50
C PRO A 25 11.34 -9.73 0.41
N ASP A 26 11.65 -10.94 -0.07
CA ASP A 26 10.75 -12.10 -0.09
C ASP A 26 10.27 -12.49 1.32
N ARG A 27 11.14 -12.39 2.34
CA ARG A 27 10.77 -12.65 3.73
C ARG A 27 9.76 -11.64 4.25
N VAL A 28 9.90 -10.37 3.88
CA VAL A 28 8.96 -9.31 4.25
C VAL A 28 7.58 -9.61 3.64
N ILE A 29 7.55 -9.98 2.36
CA ILE A 29 6.32 -10.37 1.65
C ILE A 29 5.69 -11.61 2.31
N ALA A 30 6.48 -12.62 2.63
CA ALA A 30 5.99 -13.84 3.28
C ALA A 30 5.41 -13.55 4.67
N CYS A 31 6.11 -12.75 5.48
CA CYS A 31 5.64 -12.28 6.79
C CYS A 31 4.34 -11.50 6.68
N PHE A 32 4.24 -10.56 5.73
CA PHE A 32 3.02 -9.80 5.48
C PHE A 32 1.84 -10.73 5.20
N PHE A 33 1.97 -11.65 4.26
CA PHE A 33 0.88 -12.57 3.89
C PHE A 33 0.62 -13.69 4.91
N ASN A 34 1.50 -13.87 5.89
CA ASN A 34 1.22 -14.73 7.05
C ASN A 34 0.31 -14.01 8.06
N ALA A 35 0.50 -12.71 8.25
CA ALA A 35 -0.34 -11.90 9.11
C ALA A 35 -1.66 -11.47 8.43
N TYR A 36 -1.60 -11.16 7.13
CA TYR A 36 -2.71 -10.69 6.32
C TYR A 36 -2.84 -11.56 5.07
N PRO A 37 -3.66 -12.63 5.09
CA PRO A 37 -3.98 -13.38 3.89
C PRO A 37 -4.46 -12.45 2.77
N LEU A 38 -4.20 -12.78 1.50
CA LEU A 38 -4.47 -11.90 0.35
C LEU A 38 -5.91 -11.34 0.36
N SER A 39 -6.91 -12.17 0.67
CA SER A 39 -8.30 -11.74 0.77
C SER A 39 -8.51 -10.66 1.83
N ILE A 40 -7.89 -10.80 3.01
CA ILE A 40 -7.95 -9.82 4.09
C ILE A 40 -7.20 -8.55 3.71
N ALA A 41 -6.03 -8.66 3.09
CA ALA A 41 -5.28 -7.50 2.61
C ALA A 41 -6.09 -6.66 1.60
N LYS A 42 -6.70 -7.31 0.59
CA LYS A 42 -7.58 -6.63 -0.39
C LYS A 42 -8.80 -6.01 0.27
N GLN A 43 -9.42 -6.72 1.22
CA GLN A 43 -10.56 -6.18 1.97
C GLN A 43 -10.19 -4.93 2.78
N GLN A 44 -9.06 -4.94 3.48
CA GLN A 44 -8.59 -3.77 4.23
C GLN A 44 -8.31 -2.59 3.30
N LEU A 45 -7.68 -2.84 2.15
CA LEU A 45 -7.44 -1.81 1.15
C LEU A 45 -8.74 -1.21 0.61
N CYS A 46 -9.73 -2.05 0.27
CA CYS A 46 -11.06 -1.60 -0.16
C CYS A 46 -11.74 -0.74 0.92
N ASN A 47 -11.71 -1.17 2.19
CA ASN A 47 -12.28 -0.40 3.30
C ASN A 47 -11.62 0.98 3.45
N CYS A 48 -10.29 1.06 3.28
CA CYS A 48 -9.57 2.34 3.33
C CYS A 48 -10.05 3.30 2.22
N VAL A 49 -10.23 2.79 1.00
CA VAL A 49 -10.71 3.59 -0.14
C VAL A 49 -12.16 4.00 0.04
N GLU A 50 -13.02 3.08 0.51
CA GLU A 50 -14.42 3.37 0.81
C GLU A 50 -14.54 4.51 1.82
N VAL A 51 -13.83 4.42 2.95
CA VAL A 51 -13.79 5.48 3.97
C VAL A 51 -13.26 6.79 3.40
N ALA A 52 -12.20 6.74 2.59
CA ALA A 52 -11.63 7.94 1.98
C ALA A 52 -12.61 8.67 1.06
N LEU A 53 -13.47 7.93 0.35
CA LEU A 53 -14.45 8.46 -0.60
C LEU A 53 -15.82 8.77 0.02
N SER A 54 -16.17 8.15 1.15
CA SER A 54 -17.48 8.30 1.80
C SER A 54 -17.48 9.31 2.95
N THR A 55 -16.32 9.77 3.40
CA THR A 55 -16.19 10.81 4.43
C THR A 55 -16.06 12.19 3.82
N ASP A 56 -16.36 13.23 4.59
CA ASP A 56 -16.14 14.62 4.19
C ASP A 56 -14.64 14.94 4.26
N ASN A 57 -13.90 14.34 3.32
CA ASN A 57 -12.45 14.39 3.25
C ASN A 57 -12.03 15.50 2.27
N PRO A 58 -11.31 16.55 2.75
CA PRO A 58 -10.93 17.68 1.90
C PRO A 58 -9.98 17.29 0.75
N PHE A 59 -9.31 16.13 0.84
CA PHE A 59 -8.35 15.66 -0.17
C PHE A 59 -8.98 14.99 -1.39
N TYR A 60 -10.29 14.70 -1.37
CA TYR A 60 -10.96 13.97 -2.45
C TYR A 60 -12.27 14.64 -2.86
N THR A 61 -12.30 15.98 -2.82
CA THR A 61 -13.51 16.77 -3.08
C THR A 61 -13.83 16.88 -4.57
N ASP A 62 -12.82 17.07 -5.42
CA ASP A 62 -12.99 17.07 -6.87
C ASP A 62 -12.96 15.64 -7.46
N ALA A 63 -13.40 15.52 -8.71
CA ALA A 63 -13.53 14.24 -9.37
C ALA A 63 -12.17 13.65 -9.81
N ASP A 64 -11.18 14.51 -10.08
CA ASP A 64 -9.88 14.08 -10.58
C ASP A 64 -9.07 13.42 -9.46
N ASP A 65 -9.04 14.01 -8.26
CA ASP A 65 -8.42 13.43 -7.06
C ASP A 65 -9.03 12.07 -6.71
N ARG A 66 -10.36 11.92 -6.87
CA ARG A 66 -11.06 10.64 -6.66
C ARG A 66 -10.69 9.60 -7.74
N ALA A 67 -10.58 10.02 -8.99
CA ALA A 67 -10.17 9.14 -10.08
C ALA A 67 -8.73 8.66 -9.90
N ASP A 68 -7.84 9.54 -9.44
CA ASP A 68 -6.45 9.21 -9.14
C ASP A 68 -6.33 8.26 -7.95
N LEU A 69 -7.12 8.44 -6.88
CA LEU A 69 -7.19 7.48 -5.77
C LEU A 69 -7.65 6.10 -6.24
N LEU A 70 -8.70 6.03 -7.07
CA LEU A 70 -9.21 4.76 -7.60
C LEU A 70 -8.19 4.07 -8.52
N ARG A 71 -7.46 4.84 -9.33
CA ARG A 71 -6.36 4.32 -10.15
C ARG A 71 -5.22 3.77 -9.29
N PHE A 72 -4.83 4.50 -8.25
CA PHE A 72 -3.81 4.05 -7.31
C PHE A 72 -4.23 2.78 -6.56
N TYR A 73 -5.48 2.72 -6.12
CA TYR A 73 -6.08 1.54 -5.51
C TYR A 73 -5.96 0.30 -6.42
N HIS A 74 -6.30 0.45 -7.70
CA HIS A 74 -6.19 -0.65 -8.66
C HIS A 74 -4.76 -1.17 -8.80
N PHE A 75 -3.77 -0.28 -8.94
CA PHE A 75 -2.36 -0.67 -9.01
C PHE A 75 -1.87 -1.33 -7.71
N LEU A 76 -2.38 -0.91 -6.54
CA LEU A 76 -2.06 -1.56 -5.28
C LEU A 76 -2.64 -2.98 -5.20
N GLU A 77 -3.83 -3.22 -5.72
CA GLU A 77 -4.39 -4.59 -5.79
C GLU A 77 -3.53 -5.49 -6.68
N GLU A 78 -3.14 -5.02 -7.86
CA GLU A 78 -2.23 -5.74 -8.76
C GLU A 78 -0.88 -6.02 -8.08
N LEU A 79 -0.32 -5.04 -7.36
CA LEU A 79 0.92 -5.21 -6.61
C LEU A 79 0.79 -6.25 -5.48
N LEU A 80 -0.33 -6.25 -4.76
CA LEU A 80 -0.61 -7.26 -3.73
C LEU A 80 -0.72 -8.66 -4.34
N GLU A 81 -1.40 -8.80 -5.48
CA GLU A 81 -1.52 -10.08 -6.18
C GLU A 81 -0.16 -10.56 -6.69
N ALA A 82 0.65 -9.67 -7.28
CA ALA A 82 2.00 -9.98 -7.74
C ALA A 82 2.90 -10.41 -6.57
N ALA A 83 2.90 -9.67 -5.45
CA ALA A 83 3.66 -10.02 -4.26
C ALA A 83 3.20 -11.37 -3.68
N TYR A 84 1.90 -11.64 -3.66
CA TYR A 84 1.37 -12.93 -3.21
C TYR A 84 1.83 -14.07 -4.12
N ALA A 85 1.81 -13.87 -5.44
CA ALA A 85 2.33 -14.84 -6.39
C ALA A 85 3.82 -15.11 -6.14
N MET A 86 4.64 -14.06 -5.95
CA MET A 86 6.06 -14.19 -5.61
C MET A 86 6.28 -15.07 -4.38
N LYS A 87 5.47 -14.90 -3.32
CA LYS A 87 5.52 -15.77 -2.13
C LYS A 87 5.30 -17.25 -2.47
N GLN A 88 4.40 -17.58 -3.39
CA GLN A 88 4.09 -18.96 -3.76
C GLN A 88 5.21 -19.64 -4.57
N TYR A 89 6.05 -18.86 -5.26
CA TYR A 89 7.14 -19.37 -6.10
C TYR A 89 8.48 -19.54 -5.36
N VAL A 90 8.59 -19.11 -4.11
CA VAL A 90 9.79 -19.37 -3.30
C VAL A 90 9.75 -20.83 -2.84
N HIS A 91 10.63 -21.66 -3.43
CA HIS A 91 10.89 -23.05 -3.05
C HIS A 91 11.79 -23.15 -1.81
#